data_AF-A0A0F7ZJN5-F1
#
_entry.id   AF-A0A0F7ZJN5-F1
#
_cell.length_a   1.000
_cell.length_b   1.000
_cell.length_c   1.000
_cell.angle_alpha   90.00
_cell.angle_beta   90.00
_cell.angle_gamma   90.00
#
_symmetry.space_group_name_H-M   'P 1'
#
loop_
_entity.id
_entity.type
_entity.pdbx_description
1 polymer ?
#
loop_
_entity_poly.entity_id
_entity_poly.type
_entity_poly.pdbx_seq_one_letter_code
_entity_poly.pdbx_strand_id
1 'polypeptide(L)'
;MVVVDRLSKDRHFTPCRTKMKAYDLAMLFVRDIWKLHGLPDSIVSDRGPLFVSEFWKAVCHQNANAFLEQYLRQYVNFAQDDWDEWLPLAEFAARNVINDSTGMSPFFANTGYHPRMSFGPPRAIPHKAPKELTERCNQGNKFASKMHQITDLLRTNLLSAQASQERLANTTRSPAHAT
;
A
#
# COMPACT_ATOMS: atom_id res chain seq x y z
N MET A 1 -12.07 14.62 0.07
CA MET A 1 -11.13 14.43 -1.03
C MET A 1 -11.54 13.13 -1.67
N VAL A 2 -11.72 13.14 -2.98
CA VAL A 2 -12.00 11.91 -3.73
C VAL A 2 -10.73 11.59 -4.49
N VAL A 3 -10.15 10.43 -4.22
CA VAL A 3 -9.00 9.93 -4.99
C VAL A 3 -9.44 8.71 -5.77
N VAL A 4 -9.16 8.72 -7.06
CA VAL A 4 -9.48 7.63 -7.96
C VAL A 4 -8.18 7.09 -8.52
N ASP A 5 -7.89 5.82 -8.28
CA ASP A 5 -6.80 5.16 -8.96
C ASP A 5 -7.12 5.04 -10.46
N ARG A 6 -6.18 5.46 -11.30
CA ARG A 6 -6.39 5.48 -12.75
C ARG A 6 -6.39 4.08 -13.34
N LEU A 7 -5.68 3.13 -12.74
CA LEU A 7 -5.56 1.76 -13.23
C LEU A 7 -6.78 0.92 -12.82
N SER A 8 -6.99 0.72 -11.51
CA SER A 8 -8.04 -0.13 -10.97
C SER A 8 -9.44 0.52 -10.96
N LYS A 9 -9.51 1.85 -11.10
CA LYS A 9 -10.72 2.66 -10.88
C LYS A 9 -11.27 2.61 -9.46
N ASP A 10 -10.48 2.10 -8.52
CA ASP A 10 -10.82 2.13 -7.10
C ASP A 10 -10.96 3.58 -6.60
N ARG A 11 -11.91 3.81 -5.70
CA ARG A 11 -12.33 5.14 -5.26
C ARG A 11 -12.23 5.25 -3.75
N HIS A 12 -11.43 6.20 -3.30
CA HIS A 12 -11.25 6.51 -1.89
C HIS A 12 -11.94 7.82 -1.55
N PHE A 13 -12.82 7.77 -0.57
CA PHE A 13 -13.57 8.92 -0.06
C PHE A 13 -13.04 9.31 1.32
N THR A 14 -12.24 10.36 1.37
CA THR A 14 -11.77 10.93 2.63
C THR A 14 -12.60 12.18 2.97
N PRO A 15 -13.20 12.30 4.16
CA PRO A 15 -13.88 13.54 4.56
C PRO A 15 -12.91 14.73 4.49
N CYS A 16 -13.32 15.82 3.84
CA CYS A 16 -12.53 17.04 3.71
C CYS A 16 -13.38 18.28 3.92
N ARG A 17 -12.78 19.34 4.48
CA ARG A 17 -13.42 20.65 4.57
C ARG A 17 -13.19 21.44 3.28
N THR A 18 -14.12 22.33 2.94
CA THR A 18 -14.14 23.09 1.67
C THR A 18 -12.97 24.06 1.49
N LYS A 19 -12.34 24.53 2.59
CA LYS A 19 -11.25 25.54 2.57
C LYS A 19 -9.86 25.01 2.94
N MET A 20 -9.63 23.70 2.85
CA MET A 20 -8.32 23.12 3.22
C MET A 20 -7.22 23.51 2.24
N LYS A 21 -6.02 23.77 2.77
CA LYS A 21 -4.84 24.10 1.96
C LYS A 21 -4.25 22.83 1.34
N ALA A 22 -3.32 23.01 0.39
CA ALA A 22 -2.61 21.89 -0.26
C ALA A 22 -1.89 20.99 0.76
N TYR A 23 -1.32 21.59 1.79
CA TYR A 23 -0.66 20.87 2.89
C TYR A 23 -1.63 19.98 3.68
N ASP A 24 -2.77 20.50 4.12
CA ASP A 24 -3.77 19.71 4.85
C ASP A 24 -4.31 18.56 3.98
N LEU A 25 -4.46 18.80 2.68
CA LEU A 25 -4.87 17.77 1.73
C LEU A 25 -3.77 16.71 1.54
N ALA A 26 -2.50 17.11 1.53
CA ALA A 26 -1.36 16.20 1.49
C ALA A 26 -1.30 15.30 2.72
N MET A 27 -1.52 15.85 3.93
CA MET A 27 -1.62 15.06 5.16
C MET A 27 -2.71 13.99 5.07
N LEU A 28 -3.91 14.39 4.64
CA LEU A 28 -5.02 13.43 4.43
C LEU A 28 -4.69 12.38 3.38
N PHE A 29 -3.96 12.76 2.33
CA PHE A 29 -3.52 11.83 1.29
C PHE A 29 -2.52 10.80 1.80
N VAL A 30 -1.48 11.23 2.54
CA VAL A 30 -0.52 10.31 3.15
C VAL A 30 -1.24 9.36 4.11
N ARG A 31 -2.12 9.92 4.95
CA ARG A 31 -2.85 9.17 5.98
C ARG A 31 -3.79 8.12 5.41
N ASP A 32 -4.58 8.47 4.39
CA ASP A 32 -5.70 7.63 3.97
C ASP A 32 -5.44 6.87 2.66
N ILE A 33 -4.59 7.40 1.78
CA ILE A 33 -4.41 6.88 0.42
C ILE A 33 -3.07 6.18 0.27
N TRP A 34 -1.98 6.85 0.67
CA TRP A 34 -0.65 6.30 0.47
C TRP A 34 -0.52 4.95 1.15
N LYS A 35 -0.95 4.82 2.39
CA LYS A 35 -0.88 3.54 3.10
C LYS A 35 -1.52 2.35 2.36
N LEU A 36 -2.44 2.63 1.44
CA LEU A 36 -3.13 1.62 0.62
C LEU A 36 -2.46 1.39 -0.73
N HIS A 37 -1.84 2.40 -1.34
CA HIS A 37 -1.40 2.36 -2.75
C HIS A 37 0.07 2.72 -2.98
N GLY A 38 0.73 3.32 -2.00
CA GLY A 38 2.04 3.94 -2.14
C GLY A 38 2.00 5.37 -2.68
N LEU A 39 3.18 5.90 -2.96
CA LEU A 39 3.33 7.19 -3.63
C LEU A 39 2.95 7.05 -5.12
N PRO A 40 2.02 7.87 -5.65
CA PRO A 40 1.65 7.79 -7.06
C PRO A 40 2.77 8.32 -7.98
N ASP A 41 2.84 7.84 -9.22
CA ASP A 41 3.80 8.38 -10.20
C ASP A 41 3.34 9.73 -10.80
N SER A 42 2.03 9.96 -10.89
CA SER A 42 1.47 11.28 -11.23
C SER A 42 0.04 11.45 -10.72
N ILE A 43 -0.29 12.68 -10.35
CA ILE A 43 -1.61 13.09 -9.88
C ILE A 43 -2.20 14.13 -10.85
N VAL A 44 -3.51 14.05 -11.06
CA VAL A 44 -4.27 15.05 -11.81
C VAL A 44 -5.34 15.58 -10.87
N SER A 45 -5.38 16.90 -10.68
CA SER A 45 -6.39 17.57 -9.86
C SER A 45 -7.09 18.66 -10.67
N ASP A 46 -8.38 18.80 -10.40
CA ASP A 46 -9.26 19.87 -10.86
C ASP A 46 -8.91 21.26 -10.29
N ARG A 47 -8.07 21.33 -9.25
CA ARG A 47 -7.66 22.58 -8.57
C ARG A 47 -6.51 23.32 -9.25
N GLY A 48 -6.08 22.87 -10.42
CA GLY A 48 -5.07 23.54 -11.25
C GLY A 48 -3.61 23.18 -10.92
N PRO A 49 -2.66 23.57 -11.78
CA PRO A 49 -1.26 23.13 -11.72
C PRO A 49 -0.49 23.69 -10.52
N LEU A 50 -0.80 24.92 -10.08
CA LEU A 50 -0.19 25.51 -8.89
C LEU A 50 -0.55 24.72 -7.62
N PHE A 51 -1.82 24.32 -7.49
CA PHE A 51 -2.25 23.45 -6.39
C PHE A 51 -1.52 22.10 -6.43
N VAL A 52 -1.42 21.49 -7.61
CA VAL A 52 -0.72 20.21 -7.79
C VAL A 52 0.76 20.34 -7.41
N SER A 53 1.42 21.45 -7.77
CA SER A 53 2.81 21.72 -7.40
C SER A 53 2.97 21.86 -5.89
N GLU A 54 2.14 22.67 -5.22
CA GLU A 54 2.17 22.86 -3.77
C GLU A 54 1.81 21.58 -3.01
N PHE A 55 0.86 20.79 -3.53
CA PHE A 55 0.51 19.48 -3.01
C PHE A 55 1.69 18.52 -3.10
N TRP A 56 2.35 18.42 -4.26
CA TRP A 56 3.54 17.59 -4.42
C TRP A 56 4.69 18.06 -3.54
N LYS A 57 4.91 19.37 -3.40
CA LYS A 57 5.88 19.91 -2.45
C LYS A 57 5.54 19.46 -1.03
N ALA A 58 4.28 19.59 -0.61
CA ALA A 58 3.86 19.19 0.74
C ALA A 58 4.02 17.68 0.97
N VAL A 59 3.61 16.84 0.02
CA VAL A 59 3.82 15.39 0.06
C VAL A 59 5.33 15.12 0.13
N CYS A 60 6.13 15.58 -0.83
CA CYS A 60 7.58 15.35 -0.86
C CYS A 60 8.34 15.91 0.36
N HIS A 61 7.95 17.07 0.91
CA HIS A 61 8.55 17.63 2.13
C HIS A 61 8.28 16.74 3.34
N GLN A 62 7.01 16.31 3.50
CA GLN A 62 6.67 15.35 4.53
C GLN A 62 7.49 14.08 4.38
N ASN A 63 7.81 13.67 3.16
CA ASN A 63 8.44 12.38 2.93
C ASN A 63 9.98 12.39 2.92
N ALA A 64 10.59 13.50 2.53
CA ALA A 64 12.03 13.69 2.67
C ALA A 64 12.40 13.76 4.15
N ASN A 65 11.59 14.47 4.96
CA ASN A 65 11.75 14.52 6.40
C ASN A 65 11.28 13.22 7.07
N ALA A 66 10.17 12.60 6.64
CA ALA A 66 9.67 11.37 7.23
C ALA A 66 10.49 10.13 6.88
N PHE A 67 11.15 10.02 5.72
CA PHE A 67 12.06 8.90 5.46
C PHE A 67 13.33 9.01 6.31
N LEU A 68 13.85 10.23 6.51
CA LEU A 68 14.94 10.53 7.45
C LEU A 68 14.51 10.30 8.91
N GLU A 69 13.31 10.73 9.31
CA GLU A 69 12.75 10.49 10.64
C GLU A 69 12.38 9.02 10.86
N GLN A 70 11.91 8.27 9.87
CA GLN A 70 11.55 6.85 9.98
C GLN A 70 12.79 5.95 10.12
N TYR A 71 13.94 6.39 9.58
CA TYR A 71 15.24 5.80 9.86
C TYR A 71 15.76 6.18 11.26
N LEU A 72 15.50 7.41 11.71
CA LEU A 72 15.91 7.90 13.04
C LEU A 72 14.95 7.49 14.19
N ARG A 73 13.69 7.13 13.92
CA ARG A 73 12.64 6.75 14.91
C ARG A 73 12.64 5.30 15.37
N GLN A 74 13.53 4.46 14.87
CA GLN A 74 13.92 3.28 15.65
C GLN A 74 14.48 3.69 17.04
N TYR A 75 14.76 4.99 17.24
CA TYR A 75 15.17 5.66 18.48
C TYR A 75 14.16 6.76 18.95
N VAL A 76 12.85 6.52 18.87
CA VAL A 76 11.68 7.33 19.34
C VAL A 76 11.99 8.55 20.25
N ASN A 77 11.32 9.69 20.00
CA ASN A 77 11.38 10.89 20.84
C ASN A 77 10.75 10.67 22.24
N PHE A 78 11.31 11.27 23.28
CA PHE A 78 11.11 10.92 24.70
C PHE A 78 9.67 10.93 25.23
N ALA A 79 8.75 11.70 24.62
CA ALA A 79 7.40 11.98 25.17
C ALA A 79 6.25 11.06 24.67
N GLN A 80 6.46 10.28 23.60
CA GLN A 80 5.49 9.30 23.07
C GLN A 80 4.05 9.83 22.77
N ASP A 81 3.89 11.11 22.43
CA ASP A 81 2.58 11.77 22.28
C ASP A 81 2.09 11.92 20.83
N ASP A 82 2.88 11.50 19.84
CA ASP A 82 2.62 11.71 18.41
C ASP A 82 2.31 10.43 17.61
N TRP A 83 2.05 9.32 18.31
CA TRP A 83 1.91 7.98 17.73
C TRP A 83 0.81 7.84 16.67
N ASP A 84 -0.23 8.66 16.72
CA ASP A 84 -1.34 8.68 15.76
C ASP A 84 -0.94 9.28 14.40
N GLU A 85 0.05 10.17 14.37
CA GLU A 85 0.63 10.72 13.13
C GLU A 85 1.45 9.67 12.37
N TRP A 86 2.07 8.72 13.08
CA TRP A 86 2.92 7.67 12.51
C TRP A 86 2.15 6.39 12.15
N LEU A 87 0.93 6.23 12.64
CA LEU A 87 0.09 5.06 12.39
C LEU A 87 -0.07 4.70 10.90
N PRO A 88 -0.32 5.66 9.99
CA PRO A 88 -0.45 5.36 8.56
C PRO A 88 0.83 4.78 7.96
N LEU A 89 1.98 5.25 8.44
CA LEU A 89 3.29 4.84 7.96
C LEU A 89 3.67 3.46 8.52
N ALA A 90 3.32 3.18 9.77
CA ALA A 90 3.45 1.86 10.38
C ALA A 90 2.54 0.83 9.69
N GLU A 91 1.30 1.20 9.38
CA GLU A 91 0.36 0.35 8.64
C GLU A 91 0.90 0.04 7.23
N PHE A 92 1.42 1.04 6.54
CA PHE A 92 2.06 0.87 5.23
C PHE A 92 3.28 -0.06 5.30
N ALA A 93 4.15 0.13 6.28
CA ALA A 93 5.31 -0.72 6.50
C ALA A 93 4.89 -2.18 6.76
N ALA A 94 3.94 -2.41 7.67
CA ALA A 94 3.43 -3.74 7.97
C ALA A 94 2.77 -4.42 6.75
N ARG A 95 2.05 -3.66 5.91
CA ARG A 95 1.47 -4.18 4.66
C ARG A 95 2.52 -4.55 3.61
N ASN A 96 3.70 -3.93 3.67
CA ASN A 96 4.75 -4.12 2.67
C ASN A 96 5.84 -5.12 3.09
N VAL A 97 5.84 -5.58 4.35
CA VAL A 97 6.70 -6.65 4.86
C VAL A 97 6.18 -8.02 4.42
N ILE A 98 7.09 -8.90 4.02
CA ILE A 98 6.77 -10.30 3.69
C ILE A 98 6.33 -11.02 4.96
N ASN A 99 5.17 -11.67 4.92
CA ASN A 99 4.70 -12.51 6.01
C ASN A 99 5.14 -13.96 5.79
N ASP A 100 5.71 -14.58 6.82
CA ASP A 100 6.27 -15.93 6.77
C ASP A 100 5.24 -17.00 6.37
N SER A 101 3.97 -16.82 6.73
CA SER A 101 2.91 -17.79 6.40
C SER A 101 2.46 -17.72 4.94
N THR A 102 2.55 -16.55 4.32
CA THR A 102 2.14 -16.32 2.93
C THR A 102 3.32 -16.32 1.96
N GLY A 103 4.55 -16.14 2.46
CA GLY A 103 5.79 -16.02 1.66
C GLY A 103 5.85 -14.74 0.81
N MET A 104 4.91 -13.81 1.00
CA MET A 104 4.81 -12.56 0.26
C MET A 104 4.16 -11.47 1.12
N SER A 105 4.32 -10.21 0.73
CA SER A 105 3.72 -9.11 1.48
C SER A 105 2.19 -9.05 1.29
N PRO A 106 1.42 -8.70 2.34
CA PRO A 106 -0.03 -8.50 2.23
C PRO A 106 -0.44 -7.52 1.12
N PHE A 107 0.39 -6.52 0.86
CA PHE A 107 0.18 -5.59 -0.25
C PHE A 107 0.26 -6.33 -1.59
N PHE A 108 1.34 -7.08 -1.85
CA PHE A 108 1.48 -7.84 -3.08
C PHE A 108 0.38 -8.89 -3.26
N ALA A 109 -0.06 -9.50 -2.16
CA ALA A 109 -1.17 -10.44 -2.12
C ALA A 109 -2.52 -9.82 -2.53
N ASN A 110 -2.77 -8.55 -2.21
CA ASN A 110 -4.04 -7.88 -2.50
C ASN A 110 -4.05 -7.11 -3.83
N THR A 111 -2.93 -6.51 -4.22
CA THR A 111 -2.86 -5.61 -5.39
C THR A 111 -2.01 -6.17 -6.55
N GLY A 112 -1.18 -7.19 -6.31
CA GLY A 112 -0.36 -7.85 -7.35
C GLY A 112 0.85 -7.04 -7.84
N TYR A 113 1.16 -5.91 -7.18
CA TYR A 113 2.34 -5.07 -7.39
C TYR A 113 2.88 -4.55 -6.06
N HIS A 114 4.14 -4.10 -6.02
CA HIS A 114 4.71 -3.42 -4.83
C HIS A 114 4.57 -1.90 -4.98
N PRO A 115 4.23 -1.17 -3.90
CA PRO A 115 4.07 0.27 -3.95
C PRO A 115 5.43 0.94 -4.12
N ARG A 116 5.42 2.14 -4.71
CA ARG A 116 6.63 2.93 -4.92
C ARG A 116 7.13 3.52 -3.59
N MET A 117 8.38 3.21 -3.23
CA MET A 117 8.98 3.54 -1.92
C MET A 117 9.92 4.75 -1.92
N SER A 118 10.34 5.30 -3.07
CA SER A 118 11.32 6.39 -3.15
C SER A 118 10.82 7.61 -3.94
N PHE A 119 11.45 8.78 -3.74
CA PHE A 119 11.26 10.01 -4.52
C PHE A 119 12.06 10.06 -5.82
N GLY A 120 12.57 8.91 -6.31
CA GLY A 120 13.28 8.87 -7.59
C GLY A 120 12.41 9.41 -8.73
N PRO A 121 12.97 9.75 -9.90
CA PRO A 121 12.19 10.20 -11.06
C PRO A 121 11.06 9.20 -11.33
N PRO A 122 9.79 9.63 -11.48
CA PRO A 122 8.63 8.76 -11.62
C PRO A 122 8.92 7.61 -12.57
N ARG A 123 8.46 6.39 -12.24
CA ARG A 123 8.64 5.29 -13.20
C ARG A 123 7.96 5.75 -14.48
N ALA A 124 8.65 5.65 -15.62
CA ALA A 124 8.06 6.05 -16.89
C ALA A 124 6.76 5.27 -17.05
N ILE A 125 5.63 5.96 -16.89
CA ILE A 125 4.32 5.35 -17.01
C ILE A 125 4.28 4.84 -18.46
N PRO A 126 4.00 3.54 -18.70
CA PRO A 126 3.83 3.05 -20.05
C PRO A 126 2.89 3.98 -20.82
N HIS A 127 3.30 4.30 -22.03
CA HIS A 127 2.72 5.32 -22.90
C HIS A 127 1.20 5.18 -23.02
N LYS A 128 0.50 6.31 -23.30
CA LYS A 128 -0.96 6.47 -23.52
C LYS A 128 -1.73 5.16 -23.59
N ALA A 129 -2.70 4.99 -22.69
CA ALA A 129 -3.62 3.86 -22.68
C ALA A 129 -4.04 3.49 -24.12
N PRO A 130 -3.88 2.21 -24.53
CA PRO A 130 -4.20 1.80 -25.88
C PRO A 130 -5.62 2.25 -26.21
N LYS A 131 -5.79 2.94 -27.34
CA LYS A 131 -7.11 3.40 -27.77
C LYS A 131 -8.02 2.21 -28.09
N GLU A 132 -7.42 1.10 -28.51
CA GLU A 132 -8.12 -0.09 -28.95
C GLU A 132 -8.60 -0.96 -27.77
N LEU A 133 -9.89 -1.32 -27.82
CA LEU A 133 -10.56 -2.05 -26.75
C LEU A 133 -9.98 -3.45 -26.54
N THR A 134 -9.61 -4.13 -27.62
CA THR A 134 -9.05 -5.49 -27.59
C THR A 134 -7.77 -5.56 -26.77
N GLU A 135 -6.87 -4.59 -26.96
CA GLU A 135 -5.59 -4.56 -26.25
C GLU A 135 -5.78 -4.21 -24.77
N ARG A 136 -6.76 -3.37 -24.43
CA ARG A 136 -7.16 -3.10 -23.05
C ARG A 136 -7.73 -4.33 -22.36
N CYS A 137 -8.62 -5.07 -23.04
CA CYS A 137 -9.19 -6.33 -22.53
C CYS A 137 -8.10 -7.38 -22.32
N ASN A 138 -7.14 -7.47 -23.24
CA ASN A 138 -6.00 -8.39 -23.13
C ASN A 138 -5.10 -8.05 -21.92
N GLN A 139 -4.86 -6.77 -21.66
CA GLN A 139 -4.13 -6.34 -20.46
C GLN A 139 -4.90 -6.67 -19.17
N GLY A 140 -6.22 -6.44 -19.16
CA GLY A 140 -7.09 -6.80 -18.04
C GLY A 140 -7.09 -8.31 -17.76
N ASN A 141 -7.20 -9.14 -18.79
CA ASN A 141 -7.16 -10.60 -18.66
C ASN A 141 -5.79 -11.09 -18.15
N LYS A 142 -4.68 -10.52 -18.65
CA LYS A 142 -3.34 -10.85 -18.14
C LYS A 142 -3.20 -10.52 -16.65
N PHE A 143 -3.73 -9.38 -16.22
CA PHE A 143 -3.75 -9.01 -14.81
C PHE A 143 -4.60 -9.98 -13.97
N ALA A 144 -5.82 -10.29 -14.42
CA ALA A 144 -6.72 -11.21 -13.73
C ALA A 144 -6.10 -12.62 -13.58
N SER A 145 -5.49 -13.15 -14.64
CA SER A 145 -4.79 -14.44 -14.59
C SER A 145 -3.62 -14.42 -13.61
N LYS A 146 -2.82 -13.35 -13.59
CA LYS A 146 -1.73 -13.18 -12.62
C LYS A 146 -2.28 -13.14 -11.19
N MET A 147 -3.39 -12.45 -10.96
CA MET A 147 -4.01 -12.34 -9.64
C MET A 147 -4.55 -13.69 -9.15
N HIS A 148 -5.13 -14.48 -10.05
CA HIS A 148 -5.58 -15.84 -9.75
C HIS A 148 -4.40 -16.73 -9.33
N GLN A 149 -3.30 -16.68 -10.07
CA GLN A 149 -2.06 -17.41 -9.74
C GLN A 149 -1.49 -17.00 -8.37
N ILE A 150 -1.47 -15.70 -8.06
CA ILE A 150 -1.03 -15.21 -6.74
C ILE A 150 -1.95 -15.75 -5.63
N THR A 151 -3.26 -15.75 -5.86
CA THR A 151 -4.24 -16.25 -4.88
C THR A 151 -4.08 -17.74 -4.62
N ASP A 152 -3.83 -18.52 -5.67
CA ASP A 152 -3.59 -19.96 -5.55
C ASP A 152 -2.28 -20.25 -4.81
N LEU A 153 -1.21 -19.50 -5.11
CA LEU A 153 0.06 -19.61 -4.40
C LEU A 153 -0.08 -19.28 -2.90
N LEU A 154 -0.85 -18.24 -2.58
CA LEU A 154 -1.16 -17.87 -1.20
C LEU A 154 -1.90 -18.99 -0.47
N ARG A 155 -2.91 -19.59 -1.12
CA ARG A 155 -3.67 -20.69 -0.55
C ARG A 155 -2.77 -21.89 -0.27
N THR A 156 -1.86 -22.23 -1.19
CA THR A 156 -0.93 -23.34 -0.98
C THR A 156 0.06 -23.07 0.16
N ASN A 157 0.57 -21.84 0.26
CA ASN A 157 1.51 -21.46 1.33
C ASN A 157 0.82 -21.45 2.70
N LEU A 158 -0.42 -20.96 2.76
CA LEU A 158 -1.19 -20.98 4.01
C LEU A 158 -1.50 -22.40 4.48
N LEU A 159 -1.85 -23.31 3.56
CA LEU A 159 -2.09 -24.71 3.91
C LEU A 159 -0.82 -25.41 4.41
N SER A 160 0.33 -25.13 3.80
CA SER A 160 1.61 -25.72 4.25
C SER A 160 2.08 -25.13 5.59
N ALA A 161 1.86 -23.82 5.81
CA ALA A 161 2.11 -23.16 7.09
C ALA A 161 1.20 -23.70 8.20
N GLN A 162 -0.10 -23.87 7.93
CA GLN A 162 -1.06 -24.46 8.87
C GLN A 162 -0.66 -25.89 9.24
N ALA A 163 -0.33 -26.75 8.27
CA ALA A 163 0.13 -28.11 8.54
C ALA A 163 1.41 -28.16 9.39
N SER A 164 2.32 -27.19 9.20
CA SER A 164 3.54 -27.07 10.01
C SER A 164 3.23 -26.61 11.44
N GLN A 165 2.32 -25.66 11.60
CA GLN A 165 1.83 -25.20 12.90
C GLN A 165 1.09 -26.32 13.65
N GLU A 166 0.26 -27.11 12.97
CA GLU A 166 -0.41 -28.28 13.54
C GLU A 166 0.58 -29.32 14.05
N ARG A 167 1.63 -29.64 13.26
CA ARG A 167 2.68 -30.56 13.71
C ARG A 167 3.36 -30.07 14.99
N LEU A 168 3.73 -28.79 15.04
CA LEU A 168 4.35 -28.19 16.22
C LEU A 168 3.41 -28.19 17.44
N ALA A 169 2.14 -27.83 17.25
CA ALA A 169 1.14 -27.86 18.32
C ALA A 169 0.83 -29.28 18.80
N ASN A 170 0.80 -30.26 17.90
CA ASN A 170 0.60 -31.67 18.24
C ASN A 170 1.82 -32.28 18.93
N THR A 171 3.02 -31.71 18.75
CA THR A 171 4.24 -32.14 19.47
C THR A 171 4.11 -31.88 20.98
N THR A 172 3.29 -30.91 21.38
CA THR A 172 3.05 -30.54 22.79
C THR A 172 1.74 -31.11 23.38
N ARG A 173 0.88 -31.76 22.58
CA ARG A 173 -0.35 -32.43 23.07
C ARG A 173 -0.10 -33.91 23.36
N SER A 174 -0.39 -34.35 24.58
CA SER A 174 -0.50 -35.79 24.89
C SER A 174 -1.81 -36.37 24.33
N PRO A 175 -1.81 -37.63 23.84
CA PRO A 175 -3.01 -38.25 23.29
C PRO A 175 -4.11 -38.36 24.35
N ALA A 176 -5.35 -38.11 23.95
CA ALA A 176 -6.50 -38.29 24.83
C ALA A 176 -6.59 -39.76 25.25
N HIS A 177 -6.81 -40.01 26.54
CA HIS A 177 -7.03 -41.35 27.06
C HIS A 177 -8.23 -41.98 26.35
N ALA A 178 -7.97 -43.08 25.63
CA ALA A 178 -9.03 -43.88 25.03
C ALA A 178 -9.82 -44.58 26.15
N THR A 179 -11.11 -44.27 26.25
CA THR A 179 -12.11 -44.94 27.10
C THR A 179 -12.80 -46.05 26.33
#